data_AF-A0A3N5LXD8-F1
#
_entry.id   AF-A0A3N5LXD8-F1
#
_cell.length_a   1.000
_cell.length_b   1.000
_cell.length_c   1.000
_cell.angle_alpha   90.00
_cell.angle_beta   90.00
_cell.angle_gamma   90.00
#
_symmetry.space_group_name_H-M   'P 1'
#
loop_
_entity.id
_entity.type
_entity.pdbx_description
1 polymer ?
#
loop_
_entity_poly.entity_id
_entity_poly.type
_entity_poly.pdbx_seq_one_letter_code
_entity_poly.pdbx_strand_id
1 'polypeptide(L)'
;MSENSVTRRQFLKDTTKTAAGSVMAGAAASAAINRNILGANDRINMAVIGIRGQGGAHIGGFARIPNVRVKTLCDIDENLFAERLKPLQDRLGYVPVTEWDMRKVFEDKEIDAVSIAIPNHWHALATIWGALAGKHVYVEKPSTWSVWEGRQMVNAA
;
A
#
# COMPACT_ATOMS: atom_id res chain seq x y z
N MET A 1 42.93 -39.22 -36.14
CA MET A 1 41.94 -38.85 -35.11
C MET A 1 42.69 -38.86 -33.78
N SER A 2 43.01 -37.70 -33.22
CA SER A 2 43.78 -37.57 -31.96
C SER A 2 42.79 -37.37 -30.81
N GLU A 3 42.79 -38.29 -29.85
CA GLU A 3 41.94 -38.19 -28.66
C GLU A 3 42.54 -37.20 -27.66
N ASN A 4 41.80 -36.12 -27.37
CA ASN A 4 42.10 -35.17 -26.31
C ASN A 4 41.76 -35.79 -24.95
N SER A 5 42.76 -36.34 -24.26
CA SER A 5 42.60 -36.85 -22.90
C SER A 5 42.73 -35.71 -21.88
N VAL A 6 41.59 -35.20 -21.40
CA VAL A 6 41.55 -34.23 -20.29
C VAL A 6 42.14 -34.90 -19.05
N THR A 7 43.28 -34.39 -18.57
CA THR A 7 43.97 -35.00 -17.43
C THR A 7 43.30 -34.56 -16.11
N ARG A 8 43.20 -35.43 -15.10
CA ARG A 8 42.64 -35.11 -13.76
C ARG A 8 43.14 -33.79 -13.16
N ARG A 9 44.40 -33.43 -13.43
CA ARG A 9 45.02 -32.18 -12.96
C ARG A 9 44.48 -30.93 -13.67
N GLN A 10 44.09 -31.04 -14.94
CA GLN A 10 43.39 -29.96 -15.65
C GLN A 10 41.98 -29.79 -15.11
N PHE A 11 41.25 -30.89 -14.89
CA PHE A 11 39.90 -30.84 -14.31
C PHE A 11 39.88 -30.12 -12.95
N LEU A 12 40.78 -30.46 -12.02
CA LEU A 12 40.85 -29.81 -10.70
C LEU A 12 41.22 -28.32 -10.78
N LYS A 13 42.05 -27.92 -11.76
CA LYS A 13 42.41 -26.51 -12.01
C LYS A 13 41.26 -25.72 -12.63
N ASP A 14 40.46 -26.36 -13.47
CA ASP A 14 39.30 -25.72 -14.10
C ASP A 14 38.14 -25.60 -13.11
N THR A 15 37.91 -26.60 -12.25
CA THR A 15 36.90 -26.53 -11.18
C THR A 15 37.19 -25.41 -10.16
N THR A 16 38.46 -25.19 -9.82
CA THR A 16 38.85 -24.11 -8.88
C THR A 16 38.70 -22.70 -9.48
N LYS A 17 38.87 -22.54 -10.79
CA LYS A 17 38.60 -21.26 -11.49
C LYS A 17 37.10 -20.93 -11.56
N THR A 18 36.26 -21.94 -11.77
CA THR A 18 34.79 -21.75 -11.86
C THR A 18 34.16 -21.47 -10.49
N ALA A 19 34.70 -22.06 -9.42
CA ALA A 19 34.24 -21.82 -8.04
C ALA A 19 34.56 -20.40 -7.54
N ALA A 20 35.73 -19.84 -7.88
CA ALA A 20 36.09 -18.48 -7.48
C ALA A 20 35.26 -17.41 -8.21
N GLY A 21 34.92 -17.64 -9.50
CA GLY A 21 34.10 -16.72 -10.29
C GLY A 21 32.62 -16.69 -9.87
N SER A 22 32.08 -17.81 -9.41
CA SER A 22 30.67 -17.92 -8.96
C SER A 22 30.42 -17.28 -7.59
N VAL A 23 31.41 -17.28 -6.69
CA VAL A 23 31.29 -16.60 -5.38
C VAL A 23 31.33 -15.08 -5.54
N MET A 24 32.19 -14.53 -6.41
CA MET A 24 32.21 -13.09 -6.68
C MET A 24 31.02 -12.60 -7.51
N ALA A 25 30.55 -13.39 -8.48
CA ALA A 25 29.33 -13.08 -9.23
C ALA A 25 28.07 -13.16 -8.35
N GLY A 26 28.00 -14.13 -7.44
CA GLY A 26 26.91 -14.26 -6.46
C GLY A 26 26.89 -13.12 -5.44
N ALA A 27 28.05 -12.71 -4.93
CA ALA A 27 28.17 -11.57 -4.02
C ALA A 27 27.81 -10.23 -4.68
N ALA A 28 28.23 -10.02 -5.94
CA ALA A 28 27.86 -8.83 -6.71
C ALA A 28 26.37 -8.81 -7.12
N ALA A 29 25.79 -9.98 -7.43
CA ALA A 29 24.36 -10.12 -7.71
C ALA A 29 23.50 -9.87 -6.46
N SER A 30 23.91 -10.38 -5.28
CA SER A 30 23.24 -10.09 -4.00
C SER A 30 23.37 -8.62 -3.60
N ALA A 31 24.50 -7.97 -3.87
CA ALA A 31 24.68 -6.53 -3.61
C ALA A 31 23.82 -5.66 -4.55
N ALA A 32 23.58 -6.10 -5.79
CA ALA A 32 22.74 -5.39 -6.76
C ALA A 32 21.22 -5.55 -6.51
N ILE A 33 20.79 -6.59 -5.78
CA ILE A 33 19.40 -6.83 -5.40
C ILE A 33 18.97 -5.98 -4.18
N ASN A 34 19.92 -5.35 -3.48
CA ASN A 34 19.66 -4.45 -2.36
C ASN A 34 19.21 -3.03 -2.78
N ARG A 35 18.51 -2.92 -3.92
CA ARG A 35 17.85 -1.67 -4.32
C ARG A 35 16.47 -1.61 -3.68
N ASN A 36 16.37 -1.19 -2.40
CA ASN A 36 15.15 -0.62 -1.79
C ASN A 36 13.79 -1.14 -2.30
N ILE A 37 13.62 -2.45 -2.47
CA ILE A 37 12.29 -3.03 -2.62
C ILE A 37 11.80 -3.15 -1.19
N LEU A 38 11.23 -2.05 -0.69
CA LEU A 38 10.48 -2.07 0.57
C LEU A 38 9.46 -3.20 0.44
N GLY A 39 9.54 -4.13 1.40
CA GLY A 39 8.84 -5.40 1.30
C GLY A 39 7.33 -5.14 1.24
N ALA A 40 6.56 -6.11 0.74
CA ALA A 40 5.10 -6.03 0.80
C ALA A 40 4.58 -5.75 2.23
N ASN A 41 5.34 -6.14 3.25
CA ASN A 41 5.06 -5.88 4.67
C ASN A 41 5.27 -4.41 5.10
N ASP A 42 5.99 -3.60 4.34
CA ASP A 42 6.23 -2.18 4.66
C ASP A 42 5.23 -1.24 3.97
N ARG A 43 4.26 -1.80 3.24
CA ARG A 43 3.27 -1.04 2.46
C ARG A 43 2.02 -0.78 3.29
N ILE A 44 1.63 0.49 3.39
CA ILE A 44 0.38 0.92 4.02
C ILE A 44 -0.75 0.81 3.01
N ASN A 45 -1.73 -0.06 3.31
CA ASN A 45 -2.98 -0.15 2.58
C ASN A 45 -3.98 0.87 3.13
N MET A 46 -4.32 1.83 2.29
CA MET A 46 -5.17 2.95 2.66
C MET A 46 -6.55 2.85 2.01
N ALA A 47 -7.59 3.13 2.79
CA ALA A 47 -8.93 3.38 2.28
C ALA A 47 -9.24 4.89 2.24
N VAL A 48 -9.95 5.34 1.22
CA VAL A 48 -10.49 6.70 1.16
C VAL A 48 -12.02 6.63 1.21
N ILE A 49 -12.59 7.18 2.28
CA ILE A 49 -14.03 7.22 2.55
C ILE A 49 -14.54 8.63 2.21
N GLY A 50 -15.42 8.74 1.24
CA GLY A 50 -15.79 9.96 0.52
C GLY A 50 -14.83 10.24 -0.62
N ILE A 51 -15.30 10.18 -1.88
CA ILE A 51 -14.45 10.25 -3.09
C ILE A 51 -14.79 11.40 -4.04
N ARG A 52 -15.57 12.37 -3.56
CA ARG A 52 -15.83 13.65 -4.24
C ARG A 52 -14.65 14.61 -4.05
N GLY A 53 -14.82 15.93 -4.22
CA GLY A 53 -13.74 16.94 -4.27
C GLY A 53 -12.49 16.64 -3.43
N GLN A 54 -12.58 16.77 -2.11
CA GLN A 54 -11.42 16.56 -1.21
C GLN A 54 -10.95 15.09 -1.19
N GLY A 55 -11.88 14.13 -1.21
CA GLY A 55 -11.55 12.71 -1.35
C GLY A 55 -10.76 12.38 -2.62
N GLY A 56 -11.07 13.02 -3.75
CA GLY A 56 -10.32 12.92 -5.00
C GLY A 56 -8.90 13.46 -4.87
N ALA A 57 -8.74 14.58 -4.16
CA ALA A 57 -7.42 15.12 -3.82
C ALA A 57 -6.62 14.14 -2.94
N HIS A 58 -7.27 13.49 -1.97
CA HIS A 58 -6.66 12.47 -1.11
C HIS A 58 -6.20 11.26 -1.90
N ILE A 59 -7.08 10.70 -2.76
CA ILE A 59 -6.72 9.59 -3.65
C ILE A 59 -5.48 9.95 -4.48
N GLY A 60 -5.45 11.16 -5.04
CA GLY A 60 -4.31 11.67 -5.80
C GLY A 60 -3.03 11.86 -4.97
N GLY A 61 -3.16 12.39 -3.76
CA GLY A 61 -2.05 12.62 -2.84
C GLY A 61 -1.44 11.31 -2.35
N PHE A 62 -2.27 10.42 -1.78
CA PHE A 62 -1.83 9.14 -1.24
C PHE A 62 -1.25 8.21 -2.29
N ALA A 63 -1.81 8.19 -3.50
CA ALA A 63 -1.26 7.44 -4.62
C ALA A 63 0.17 7.84 -5.02
N ARG A 64 0.63 9.04 -4.65
CA ARG A 64 1.97 9.54 -4.94
C ARG A 64 2.96 9.28 -3.81
N ILE A 65 2.49 8.88 -2.63
CA ILE A 65 3.36 8.60 -1.50
C ILE A 65 4.00 7.22 -1.71
N PRO A 66 5.34 7.10 -1.70
CA PRO A 66 6.00 5.81 -1.76
C PRO A 66 5.49 4.88 -0.66
N ASN A 67 5.22 3.62 -1.01
CA ASN A 67 4.74 2.58 -0.09
C ASN A 67 3.32 2.80 0.48
N VAL A 68 2.54 3.71 -0.08
CA VAL A 68 1.11 3.78 0.19
C VAL A 68 0.36 3.20 -1.01
N ARG A 69 -0.56 2.27 -0.74
CA ARG A 69 -1.49 1.72 -1.73
C ARG A 69 -2.88 2.14 -1.35
N VAL A 70 -3.53 2.95 -2.19
CA VAL A 70 -4.97 3.19 -2.09
C VAL A 70 -5.68 1.88 -2.46
N LYS A 71 -6.10 1.09 -1.47
CA LYS A 71 -6.68 -0.24 -1.63
C LYS A 71 -8.18 -0.15 -1.93
N THR A 72 -8.89 0.71 -1.20
CA THR A 72 -10.35 0.79 -1.25
C THR A 72 -10.83 2.23 -1.38
N LEU A 73 -11.76 2.45 -2.30
CA LEU A 73 -12.54 3.67 -2.44
C LEU A 73 -13.93 3.42 -1.88
N CYS A 74 -14.38 4.28 -0.97
CA CYS A 74 -15.68 4.11 -0.34
C CYS A 74 -16.53 5.36 -0.48
N ASP A 75 -17.76 5.20 -0.99
CA ASP A 75 -18.73 6.29 -1.09
C ASP A 75 -20.15 5.70 -1.16
N ILE A 76 -21.12 6.40 -0.58
CA ILE A 76 -22.53 5.98 -0.62
C ILE A 76 -23.12 6.13 -2.02
N ASP A 77 -22.56 7.03 -2.84
CA ASP A 77 -22.97 7.24 -4.22
C ASP A 77 -22.12 6.39 -5.17
N GLU A 78 -22.58 5.16 -5.40
CA GLU A 78 -21.89 4.16 -6.23
C GLU A 78 -21.71 4.62 -7.69
N ASN A 79 -22.53 5.57 -8.16
CA ASN A 79 -22.43 6.12 -9.52
C ASN A 79 -21.07 6.80 -9.79
N LEU A 80 -20.36 7.22 -8.73
CA LEU A 80 -19.06 7.85 -8.82
C LEU A 80 -17.92 6.87 -9.14
N PHE A 81 -18.13 5.57 -8.88
CA PHE A 81 -17.05 4.58 -8.94
C PHE A 81 -16.46 4.44 -10.33
N ALA A 82 -17.29 4.32 -11.37
CA ALA A 82 -16.80 4.14 -12.74
C ALA A 82 -15.94 5.34 -13.20
N GLU A 83 -16.39 6.57 -12.92
CA GLU A 83 -15.65 7.79 -13.26
C GLU A 83 -14.32 7.88 -12.49
N ARG A 84 -14.30 7.46 -11.23
CA ARG A 84 -13.11 7.55 -10.36
C ARG A 84 -12.09 6.46 -10.65
N LEU A 85 -12.52 5.24 -11.01
CA LEU A 85 -11.60 4.13 -11.26
C LEU A 85 -10.86 4.27 -12.59
N LYS A 86 -11.51 4.79 -13.64
CA LYS A 86 -10.93 4.93 -14.98
C LYS A 86 -9.56 5.64 -14.99
N PRO A 87 -9.40 6.87 -14.44
CA PRO A 87 -8.11 7.54 -14.41
C PRO A 87 -7.09 6.92 -13.45
N LEU A 88 -7.55 6.09 -12.50
CA LEU A 88 -6.67 5.42 -11.54
C LEU A 88 -6.06 4.15 -12.12
N GLN A 89 -6.80 3.41 -12.93
CA GLN A 89 -6.31 2.21 -13.58
C GLN A 89 -5.06 2.50 -14.43
N ASP A 90 -5.12 3.56 -15.24
CA ASP A 90 -4.01 3.97 -16.11
C ASP A 90 -2.80 4.47 -15.30
N ARG A 91 -3.05 5.09 -14.14
CA ARG A 91 -2.01 5.76 -13.35
C ARG A 91 -1.34 4.85 -12.33
N LEU A 92 -2.09 3.94 -11.71
CA LEU A 92 -1.63 3.12 -10.59
C LEU A 92 -1.14 1.74 -11.01
N GLY A 93 -1.51 1.28 -12.21
CA GLY A 93 -1.25 -0.10 -12.65
C GLY A 93 -2.06 -1.15 -11.89
N TYR A 94 -3.02 -0.72 -11.08
CA TYR A 94 -3.98 -1.56 -10.38
C TYR A 94 -5.29 -0.80 -10.17
N VAL A 95 -6.36 -1.52 -9.87
CA VAL A 95 -7.68 -0.94 -9.62
C VAL A 95 -8.01 -1.07 -8.13
N PRO A 96 -8.27 0.04 -7.41
CA PRO A 96 -8.81 -0.02 -6.05
C PRO A 96 -10.16 -0.74 -6.02
N VAL A 97 -10.45 -1.45 -4.93
CA VAL A 97 -11.77 -2.01 -4.66
C VAL A 97 -12.74 -0.87 -4.34
N THR A 98 -14.01 -1.02 -4.70
CA THR A 98 -15.06 -0.07 -4.34
C THR A 98 -16.01 -0.69 -3.33
N GLU A 99 -16.39 0.07 -2.32
CA GLU A 99 -17.34 -0.37 -1.28
C GLU A 99 -18.27 0.79 -0.91
N TRP A 100 -19.57 0.54 -0.80
CA TRP A 100 -20.52 1.60 -0.49
C TRP A 100 -20.70 1.80 1.02
N ASP A 101 -20.50 0.74 1.82
CA ASP A 101 -20.63 0.78 3.28
C ASP A 101 -19.26 0.92 3.96
N MET A 102 -19.04 2.07 4.60
CA MET A 102 -17.81 2.34 5.36
C MET A 102 -17.54 1.32 6.47
N ARG A 103 -18.56 0.64 7.01
CA ARG A 103 -18.38 -0.35 8.08
C ARG A 103 -17.61 -1.57 7.59
N LYS A 104 -17.90 -2.03 6.37
CA LYS A 104 -17.16 -3.13 5.74
C LYS A 104 -15.71 -2.76 5.46
N VAL A 105 -15.45 -1.49 5.18
CA VAL A 105 -14.07 -0.96 5.06
C VAL A 105 -13.33 -1.11 6.38
N PHE A 106 -13.98 -0.83 7.52
CA PHE A 106 -13.37 -1.01 8.84
C PHE A 106 -13.16 -2.48 9.20
N GLU A 107 -14.02 -3.38 8.73
CA GLU A 107 -13.91 -4.83 8.93
C GLU A 107 -12.79 -5.48 8.09
N ASP A 108 -12.37 -4.84 6.99
CA ASP A 108 -11.29 -5.35 6.12
C ASP A 108 -9.94 -5.33 6.86
N LYS A 109 -9.43 -6.52 7.19
CA LYS A 109 -8.16 -6.70 7.91
C LYS A 109 -6.94 -6.28 7.11
N GLU A 110 -7.05 -6.17 5.79
CA GLU A 110 -5.95 -5.75 4.93
C GLU A 110 -5.83 -4.23 4.83
N ILE A 111 -6.77 -3.46 5.38
CA ILE A 111 -6.69 -1.99 5.45
C ILE A 111 -5.99 -1.59 6.75
N ASP A 112 -4.92 -0.81 6.64
CA ASP A 112 -4.14 -0.33 7.78
C ASP A 112 -4.59 1.06 8.24
N ALA A 113 -4.97 1.91 7.27
CA ALA A 113 -5.36 3.29 7.52
C ALA A 113 -6.57 3.72 6.69
N VAL A 114 -7.38 4.63 7.24
CA VAL A 114 -8.55 5.20 6.59
C VAL A 114 -8.45 6.72 6.55
N SER A 115 -8.83 7.29 5.42
CA SER A 115 -8.97 8.72 5.22
C SER A 115 -10.45 9.08 5.13
N ILE A 116 -10.93 9.94 6.02
CA ILE A 116 -12.33 10.35 6.13
C ILE A 116 -12.50 11.74 5.51
N ALA A 117 -13.16 11.80 4.35
CA ALA A 117 -13.46 13.01 3.57
C ALA A 117 -14.96 13.10 3.21
N ILE A 118 -15.82 12.67 4.13
CA ILE A 118 -17.29 12.72 4.05
C ILE A 118 -17.83 14.02 4.69
N PRO A 119 -19.15 14.26 4.76
CA PRO A 119 -19.67 15.42 5.48
C PRO A 119 -19.29 15.42 6.98
N ASN A 120 -19.01 16.62 7.50
CA ASN A 120 -18.48 16.84 8.86
C ASN A 120 -19.27 16.19 10.01
N HIS A 121 -20.59 16.06 9.90
CA HIS A 121 -21.44 15.42 10.91
C HIS A 121 -21.19 13.92 11.07
N TRP A 122 -20.48 13.28 10.12
CA TRP A 122 -20.05 11.88 10.24
C TRP A 122 -18.61 11.71 10.72
N HIS A 123 -17.81 12.78 10.75
CA HIS A 123 -16.37 12.68 11.02
C HIS A 123 -16.06 12.04 12.37
N ALA A 124 -16.75 12.47 13.43
CA ALA A 124 -16.54 11.95 14.77
C ALA A 124 -16.84 10.45 14.84
N LEU A 125 -18.00 10.05 14.32
CA LEU A 125 -18.47 8.68 14.37
C LEU A 125 -17.59 7.75 13.52
N ALA A 126 -17.26 8.15 12.29
CA ALA A 126 -16.37 7.38 11.43
C ALA A 126 -14.96 7.26 12.01
N THR A 127 -14.46 8.30 12.70
CA THR A 127 -13.16 8.23 13.37
C THR A 127 -13.18 7.25 14.52
N ILE A 128 -14.21 7.32 15.37
CA ILE A 128 -14.37 6.38 16.49
C ILE A 128 -14.49 4.94 15.97
N TRP A 129 -15.29 4.70 14.93
CA TRP A 129 -15.42 3.36 14.33
C TRP A 129 -14.12 2.85 13.72
N GLY A 130 -13.38 3.69 13.00
CA GLY A 130 -12.07 3.33 12.46
C GLY A 130 -11.07 2.99 13.56
N ALA A 131 -10.99 3.82 14.60
CA ALA A 131 -10.08 3.61 15.72
C ALA A 131 -10.42 2.32 16.51
N LEU A 132 -11.71 2.10 16.82
CA LEU A 132 -12.17 0.87 17.48
C LEU A 132 -11.94 -0.39 16.64
N ALA A 133 -11.93 -0.26 15.31
CA ALA A 133 -11.58 -1.35 14.38
C ALA A 133 -10.05 -1.54 14.22
N GLY A 134 -9.24 -0.82 14.99
CA GLY A 134 -7.78 -0.90 14.97
C GLY A 134 -7.13 -0.26 13.75
N LYS A 135 -7.82 0.69 13.09
CA LYS A 135 -7.31 1.40 11.90
C LYS A 135 -6.66 2.72 12.32
N HIS A 136 -5.60 3.11 11.62
CA HIS A 136 -5.12 4.49 11.70
C HIS A 136 -6.09 5.41 10.98
N VAL A 137 -6.48 6.53 11.62
CA VAL A 137 -7.48 7.44 11.06
C VAL A 137 -6.87 8.79 10.71
N TYR A 138 -7.07 9.22 9.47
CA TYR A 138 -6.92 10.59 9.03
C TYR A 138 -8.32 11.18 8.77
N VAL A 139 -8.65 12.32 9.37
CA VAL A 139 -9.98 12.95 9.24
C VAL A 139 -9.86 14.39 8.77
N GLU A 140 -10.72 14.77 7.82
CA GLU A 140 -10.72 16.13 7.28
C GLU A 140 -11.17 17.20 8.28
N LYS A 141 -10.77 18.44 7.99
CA LYS A 141 -11.25 19.61 8.71
C LYS A 141 -12.65 20.02 8.23
N PRO A 142 -13.52 20.53 9.12
CA PRO A 142 -13.40 20.48 10.58
C PRO A 142 -13.54 19.03 11.08
N SER A 143 -12.73 18.63 12.06
CA SER A 143 -12.69 17.25 12.55
C SER A 143 -13.99 16.80 13.23
N THR A 144 -14.72 17.73 13.84
CA THR A 144 -16.00 17.47 14.52
C THR A 144 -16.91 18.69 14.47
N TRP A 145 -18.17 18.50 14.86
CA TRP A 145 -19.10 19.60 15.08
C TRP A 145 -18.94 20.21 16.48
N SER A 146 -18.66 19.38 17.49
CA SER A 146 -18.53 19.82 18.88
C SER A 146 -17.20 19.42 19.54
N VAL A 147 -16.83 20.15 20.60
CA VAL A 147 -15.66 19.80 21.44
C VAL A 147 -15.86 18.47 22.15
N TRP A 148 -17.10 18.14 22.53
CA TRP A 148 -17.43 16.87 23.18
C TRP A 148 -17.14 15.69 22.25
N GLU A 149 -17.57 15.76 20.98
CA GLU A 149 -17.26 14.75 19.95
C GLU A 149 -15.75 14.58 19.77
N GLY A 150 -15.00 15.70 19.73
CA GLY A 150 -13.55 15.66 19.60
C GLY A 150 -12.88 14.91 20.76
N ARG A 151 -13.37 15.10 21.99
CA ARG A 151 -12.89 14.33 23.16
C ARG A 151 -13.23 12.84 23.03
N GLN A 152 -14.38 12.48 22.47
CA GLN A 152 -14.72 11.07 22.26
C GLN A 152 -13.80 10.41 21.22
N MET A 153 -13.43 11.14 20.15
CA MET A 153 -12.46 10.64 19.18
C MET A 153 -11.10 10.39 19.82
N VAL A 154 -10.61 11.30 20.66
CA VAL A 154 -9.33 11.14 21.36
C VAL A 154 -9.38 9.94 22.31
N ASN A 155 -10.50 9.72 23.01
CA ASN A 155 -10.64 8.58 23.90
C ASN A 155 -10.68 7.23 23.17
N ALA A 156 -11.07 7.23 21.89
CA ALA A 156 -11.14 6.02 21.07
C ALA A 156 -9.82 5.66 20.38
N ALA A 157 -8.88 6.61 20.28
CA ALA A 157 -7.59 6.49 19.61
C ALA A 157 -6.47 6.06 20.57
#